data_AF-A0A426D491-F1
#
_entry.id   AF-A0A426D491-F1
#
_cell.length_a   1.000
_cell.length_b   1.000
_cell.length_c   1.000
_cell.angle_alpha   90.00
_cell.angle_beta   90.00
_cell.angle_gamma   90.00
#
_symmetry.space_group_name_H-M   'P 1'
#
loop_
_entity.id
_entity.type
_entity.pdbx_description
1 polymer ?
#
loop_
_entity_poly.entity_id
_entity_poly.type
_entity_poly.pdbx_seq_one_letter_code
_entity_poly.pdbx_strand_id
1 'polypeptide(L)'
;MTRLTKKTSSLPRLKNAFTAFLRTQPLEQITVQSIVRKADVNRLTFYRHFLDRDDFLRTCLDTLTFDLILVKLDQKQEFLIHEKLCTPL
;
A
#
# COMPACT_ATOMS: atom_id res chain seq x y z
N MET A 1 -20.81 -24.97 -2.79
CA MET A 1 -19.48 -24.84 -2.15
C MET A 1 -18.94 -23.45 -2.45
N THR A 2 -19.22 -22.50 -1.57
CA THR A 2 -18.86 -21.09 -1.76
C THR A 2 -17.35 -20.94 -1.52
N ARG A 3 -16.61 -20.51 -2.53
CA ARG A 3 -15.15 -20.33 -2.45
C ARG A 3 -14.86 -19.15 -1.52
N LEU A 4 -14.66 -19.43 -0.24
CA LEU A 4 -14.13 -18.46 0.72
C LEU A 4 -12.72 -18.12 0.26
N THR A 5 -12.56 -16.98 -0.40
CA THR A 5 -11.24 -16.43 -0.72
C THR A 5 -10.57 -16.08 0.60
N LYS A 6 -9.71 -16.97 1.11
CA LYS A 6 -8.80 -16.63 2.22
C LYS A 6 -8.13 -15.31 1.85
N LYS A 7 -8.44 -14.25 2.60
CA LYS A 7 -7.76 -12.95 2.53
C LYS A 7 -6.27 -13.23 2.74
N THR A 8 -5.49 -13.21 1.68
CA THR A 8 -4.12 -13.74 1.67
C THR A 8 -3.24 -12.88 2.58
N SER A 9 -2.73 -13.45 3.68
CA SER A 9 -1.78 -12.78 4.60
C SER A 9 -0.43 -12.43 3.94
N SER A 10 -0.20 -12.91 2.71
CA SER A 10 1.03 -12.66 1.94
C SER A 10 1.23 -11.20 1.57
N LEU A 11 0.16 -10.47 1.21
CA LEU A 11 0.30 -9.10 0.71
C LEU A 11 0.84 -8.13 1.80
N PRO A 12 0.28 -8.09 3.03
CA PRO A 12 0.86 -7.31 4.12
C PRO A 12 2.31 -7.71 4.45
N ARG A 13 2.64 -9.01 4.41
CA ARG A 13 4.01 -9.49 4.67
C ARG A 13 5.00 -9.00 3.61
N LEU A 14 4.61 -9.02 2.33
CA LEU A 14 5.41 -8.49 1.23
C LEU A 14 5.65 -6.98 1.38
N LYS A 15 4.59 -6.20 1.69
CA LYS A 15 4.71 -4.77 1.96
C LYS A 15 5.64 -4.47 3.14
N ASN A 16 5.48 -5.18 4.26
CA ASN A 16 6.33 -5.00 5.44
C ASN A 16 7.80 -5.35 5.17
N ALA A 17 8.05 -6.45 4.45
CA ALA A 17 9.40 -6.83 4.04
C ALA A 17 10.04 -5.77 3.15
N PHE A 18 9.29 -5.24 2.20
CA PHE A 18 9.74 -4.18 1.31
C PHE A 18 10.07 -2.88 2.05
N THR A 19 9.18 -2.42 2.95
CA THR A 19 9.42 -1.25 3.80
C THR A 19 10.64 -1.44 4.69
N ALA A 20 10.90 -2.65 5.19
CA ALA A 20 12.11 -2.94 5.96
C ALA A 20 13.38 -2.74 5.13
N PHE A 21 13.40 -3.19 3.87
CA PHE A 21 14.54 -2.97 2.98
C PHE A 21 14.73 -1.50 2.61
N LEU A 22 13.65 -0.76 2.33
CA LEU A 22 13.73 0.68 2.02
C LEU A 22 14.38 1.51 3.14
N ARG A 23 14.37 1.02 4.38
CA ARG A 23 15.04 1.68 5.52
C ARG A 23 16.54 1.42 5.58
N THR A 24 17.04 0.37 4.91
CA THR A 24 18.41 -0.12 5.09
C THR A 24 19.24 -0.10 3.82
N GLN A 25 18.63 -0.03 2.64
CA GLN A 25 19.34 -0.10 1.37
C GLN A 25 18.63 0.71 0.26
N PRO A 26 19.38 1.16 -0.77
CA PRO A 26 18.81 1.80 -1.95
C PRO A 26 17.81 0.90 -2.68
N LEU A 27 16.82 1.51 -3.33
CA LEU A 27 15.74 0.83 -4.04
C LEU A 27 16.27 -0.13 -5.13
N GLU A 28 17.33 0.28 -5.82
CA GLU A 28 17.95 -0.47 -6.92
C GLU A 28 18.48 -1.83 -6.47
N GLN A 29 18.87 -1.94 -5.20
CA GLN A 29 19.37 -3.18 -4.59
C GLN A 29 18.25 -4.11 -4.11
N ILE A 30 17.01 -3.62 -4.04
CA ILE A 30 15.86 -4.43 -3.59
C ILE A 30 15.36 -5.27 -4.75
N THR A 31 15.36 -6.59 -4.58
CA THR A 31 14.91 -7.56 -5.59
C THR A 31 13.67 -8.31 -5.14
N VAL A 32 12.86 -8.80 -6.08
CA VAL A 32 11.73 -9.71 -5.77
C VAL A 32 12.20 -10.87 -4.91
N GLN A 33 13.36 -11.46 -5.21
CA GLN A 33 13.92 -12.57 -4.45
C GLN A 33 14.21 -12.22 -2.98
N SER A 34 14.77 -11.04 -2.71
CA SER A 34 15.03 -10.57 -1.35
C SER A 34 13.73 -10.34 -0.57
N ILE A 35 12.74 -9.72 -1.21
CA ILE A 35 11.42 -9.43 -0.63
C ILE A 35 10.71 -10.72 -0.25
N VAL A 36 10.59 -11.67 -1.18
CA VAL A 36 9.84 -12.92 -0.93
C VAL A 36 10.53 -13.81 0.11
N ARG A 37 11.86 -13.79 0.19
CA ARG A 37 12.62 -14.45 1.26
C ARG A 37 12.33 -13.82 2.62
N LYS A 38 12.45 -12.49 2.74
CA LYS A 38 12.21 -11.77 4.00
C LYS A 38 10.75 -11.88 4.45
N ALA A 39 9.81 -11.84 3.52
CA ALA A 39 8.40 -12.00 3.78
C ALA A 39 8.00 -13.43 4.11
N ASP A 40 8.87 -14.42 3.86
CA ASP A 40 8.56 -15.85 3.91
C ASP A 40 7.27 -16.16 3.11
N VAL A 41 7.35 -15.83 1.82
CA VAL A 41 6.27 -16.01 0.84
C VAL A 41 6.85 -16.74 -0.37
N ASN A 42 6.11 -17.72 -0.89
CA ASN A 42 6.52 -18.39 -2.12
C ASN A 42 6.56 -17.38 -3.29
N ARG A 43 7.63 -17.39 -4.09
CA ARG A 43 7.79 -16.48 -5.24
C ARG A 43 6.62 -16.56 -6.24
N LEU A 44 6.02 -17.73 -6.44
CA LEU A 44 4.82 -17.89 -7.27
C LEU A 44 3.61 -17.14 -6.69
N THR A 45 3.54 -16.98 -5.36
CA THR A 45 2.53 -16.15 -4.71
C THR A 45 2.73 -14.67 -4.98
N PHE A 46 3.98 -14.20 -5.07
CA PHE A 46 4.25 -12.82 -5.51
C PHE A 46 3.72 -12.59 -6.92
N TYR A 47 4.06 -13.48 -7.86
CA TYR A 47 3.66 -13.34 -9.26
C TYR A 47 2.16 -13.56 -9.54
N ARG A 48 1.40 -14.06 -8.55
CA ARG A 48 -0.07 -14.06 -8.62
C ARG A 48 -0.68 -12.67 -8.40
N HIS A 49 0.09 -11.74 -7.84
CA HIS A 49 -0.36 -10.40 -7.50
C HIS A 49 0.32 -9.32 -8.32
N PHE A 50 1.57 -9.54 -8.73
CA PHE A 50 2.40 -8.54 -9.39
C PHE A 50 3.14 -9.13 -10.58
N LEU A 51 3.27 -8.38 -11.67
CA LEU A 51 4.07 -8.83 -12.82
C LEU A 51 5.56 -8.86 -12.48
N ASP A 52 6.05 -7.82 -11.81
CA ASP A 52 7.46 -7.64 -11.50
C ASP A 52 7.65 -6.74 -10.26
N ARG A 53 8.90 -6.34 -10.01
CA ARG A 53 9.26 -5.46 -8.89
C ARG A 53 8.63 -4.07 -9.03
N ASP A 54 8.65 -3.52 -10.24
CA ASP A 54 8.21 -2.15 -10.48
C ASP A 54 6.68 -2.07 -10.45
N ASP A 55 5.98 -3.12 -10.85
CA ASP A 55 4.54 -3.28 -10.69
C ASP A 55 4.12 -3.32 -9.21
N PHE A 56 4.87 -4.07 -8.40
CA PHE A 56 4.69 -4.07 -6.95
C PHE A 56 4.95 -2.70 -6.32
N LEU A 57 5.99 -2.00 -6.78
CA LEU A 57 6.31 -0.64 -6.33
C LEU A 57 5.17 0.33 -6.66
N ARG A 58 4.69 0.34 -7.92
CA ARG A 58 3.54 1.15 -8.36
C ARG A 58 2.32 0.90 -7.49
N THR A 59 1.98 -0.37 -7.23
CA THR A 59 0.85 -0.73 -6.35
C THR A 59 1.02 -0.18 -4.93
N CYS A 60 2.25 -0.18 -4.40
CA CYS A 60 2.52 0.40 -3.07
C CYS A 60 2.35 1.92 -3.08
N LEU A 61 2.86 2.61 -4.11
CA LEU A 61 2.70 4.05 -4.29
C LEU A 61 1.24 4.47 -4.44
N ASP A 62 0.46 3.74 -5.23
CA ASP A 62 -0.97 4.01 -5.42
C ASP A 62 -1.73 3.88 -4.09
N THR A 63 -1.40 2.86 -3.28
CA THR A 63 -1.98 2.71 -1.94
C THR A 63 -1.67 3.91 -1.06
N LEU A 64 -0.39 4.33 -1.00
CA LEU A 64 0.03 5.47 -0.16
C LEU A 64 -0.58 6.79 -0.62
N THR A 65 -0.71 6.98 -1.94
CA THR A 65 -1.30 8.17 -2.54
C THR A 65 -2.78 8.26 -2.18
N PHE A 66 -3.50 7.14 -2.27
CA PHE A 66 -4.90 7.06 -1.88
C PHE A 66 -5.10 7.34 -0.39
N ASP A 67 -4.29 6.73 0.48
CA ASP A 67 -4.35 6.96 1.93
C ASP A 67 -4.10 8.44 2.27
N LEU A 68 -3.11 9.07 1.63
CA LEU A 68 -2.82 10.50 1.81
C LEU A 68 -3.99 11.39 1.35
N ILE A 69 -4.58 11.10 0.19
CA ILE A 69 -5.75 11.82 -0.33
C ILE A 69 -6.92 11.70 0.66
N LEU A 70 -7.21 10.49 1.15
CA LEU A 70 -8.28 10.28 2.12
C LEU A 70 -8.07 11.10 3.39
N VAL A 71 -6.85 11.10 3.96
CA VAL A 71 -6.53 11.92 5.13
C VAL A 71 -6.75 13.41 4.83
N LYS A 72 -6.31 13.90 3.66
CA LYS A 72 -6.50 15.31 3.29
C LYS A 72 -7.96 15.68 3.01
N LEU A 73 -8.77 14.75 2.50
CA LEU A 73 -10.19 14.95 2.27
C LEU A 73 -11.00 14.91 3.57
N ASP A 74 -10.62 14.05 4.51
CA ASP A 74 -11.22 13.98 5.86
C ASP A 74 -11.04 15.32 6.61
N GLN A 75 -9.84 15.91 6.54
CA GLN A 75 -9.56 17.24 7.10
C GLN A 75 -10.35 18.38 6.42
N LYS A 76 -10.86 18.18 5.20
CA LYS A 76 -11.62 19.21 4.47
C LYS A 76 -13.09 19.25 4.88
N GLN A 77 -13.61 18.19 5.51
CA GLN A 77 -15.00 18.16 6.01
C GLN A 77 -15.20 19.11 7.19
N GLU A 78 -14.19 19.35 8.05
CA GLU A 78 -14.31 20.31 9.16
C GLU A 78 -14.34 21.78 8.68
N PHE A 79 -13.69 22.10 7.55
CA PHE A 79 -13.66 23.47 7.02
C PHE A 79 -14.99 23.90 6.37
N LEU A 80 -15.72 22.96 5.76
CA LEU A 80 -17.01 23.26 5.10
C LEU A 80 -18.17 23.51 6.08
N ILE A 81 -18.04 23.09 7.35
CA ILE A 81 -19.06 23.35 8.39
C ILE A 81 -18.94 24.80 8.91
N HIS A 82 -17.73 25.36 8.92
CA HIS A 82 -17.48 26.70 9.48
C HIS A 82 -17.84 27.84 8.51
N GLU A 83 -17.79 27.60 7.19
CA GLU A 83 -18.13 28.62 6.19
C GLU A 83 -19.65 28.76 5.98
N LYS A 84 -20.42 27.68 6.14
CA LYS A 84 -21.88 27.71 5.89
C LYS A 84 -22.74 28.21 7.08
N LEU A 85 -22.16 28.45 8.26
CA LEU A 85 -22.87 29.01 9.42
C LEU A 85 -22.56 30.48 9.70
N CYS A 86 -21.70 31.14 8.93
CA CYS A 86 -21.25 32.51 9.23
C CYS A 86 -21.17 33.42 8.00
N THR A 87 -22.22 33.44 7.16
CA THR A 87 -22.48 34.57 6.25
C THR A 87 -23.64 35.41 6.81
N PRO A 88 -23.44 36.70 7.09
CA PRO A 88 -24.43 37.53 7.77
C PRO A 88 -25.57 37.95 6.81
N LEU A 89 -26.79 37.98 7.34
CA LEU A 89 -27.87 38.88 6.90
C LEU A 89 -27.87 40.08 7.83
#